data_AF-A0A7C3AL30-F1
#
_entry.id   AF-A0A7C3AL30-F1
#
_cell.length_a   1.000
_cell.length_b   1.000
_cell.length_c   1.000
_cell.angle_alpha   90.00
_cell.angle_beta   90.00
_cell.angle_gamma   90.00
#
_symmetry.space_group_name_H-M   'P 1'
#
loop_
_entity.id
_entity.type
_entity.pdbx_description
1 polymer ?
#
loop_
_entity_poly.entity_id
_entity_poly.type
_entity_poly.pdbx_seq_one_letter_code
_entity_poly.pdbx_strand_id
1 'polypeptide(L)'
;MEELEPWVPKIKEVTDKVKVVYGYFNNHFHGYAVENCLQVLKMLGKLTPEQAKALEKVQSYYTSLESKPVVERPSLEMFVDVSQLSFDSLLKRFIDEPRLKRAKRIKDAEISIERVSDKTIEARIREYHIVIDLENQVILHDCADWSRCIPRKMFCKHLGKLFLSLPEEKSIEILRKIFSEKKYWEFKPYAGF
;
A
#
# COMPACT_ATOMS: atom_id res chain seq x y z
N MET A 1 14.24 11.45 5.01
CA MET A 1 15.09 12.62 4.72
C MET A 1 15.97 12.35 3.50
N GLU A 2 16.54 11.15 3.39
CA GLU A 2 17.37 10.67 2.26
C GLU A 2 16.73 10.88 0.86
N GLU A 3 15.40 10.77 0.71
CA GLU A 3 14.74 10.97 -0.59
C GLU A 3 14.78 12.42 -1.11
N LEU A 4 14.94 13.42 -0.22
CA LEU A 4 14.92 14.85 -0.58
C LEU A 4 16.31 15.44 -0.82
N GLU A 5 17.35 14.82 -0.25
CA GLU A 5 18.73 15.28 -0.37
C GLU A 5 19.22 15.42 -1.82
N PRO A 6 18.90 14.49 -2.76
CA PRO A 6 19.32 14.61 -4.15
C PRO A 6 18.71 15.81 -4.90
N TRP A 7 17.64 16.41 -4.38
CA TRP A 7 16.97 17.55 -5.01
C TRP A 7 17.64 18.88 -4.68
N VAL A 8 18.27 19.00 -3.52
CA VAL A 8 18.97 20.21 -3.06
C VAL A 8 20.04 20.68 -4.06
N PRO A 9 20.98 19.84 -4.55
CA PRO A 9 21.99 20.29 -5.50
C PRO A 9 21.37 20.72 -6.85
N LYS A 10 20.34 20.01 -7.33
CA LYS A 10 19.64 20.36 -8.57
C LYS A 10 18.95 21.73 -8.47
N ILE A 11 18.30 22.01 -7.34
CA ILE A 11 17.63 23.30 -7.12
C ILE A 11 18.67 24.44 -7.06
N LYS A 12 19.81 24.23 -6.40
CA LYS A 12 20.89 25.22 -6.34
C LYS A 12 21.43 25.54 -7.73
N GLU A 13 21.72 24.52 -8.54
CA GLU A 13 22.19 24.69 -9.92
C GLU A 13 21.22 25.51 -10.78
N VAL A 14 19.91 25.24 -10.68
CA VAL A 14 18.89 25.99 -11.41
C VAL A 14 18.78 27.42 -10.90
N THR A 15 18.90 27.63 -9.58
CA THR A 15 18.81 28.96 -8.95
C THR A 15 19.89 29.90 -9.49
N ASP A 16 21.09 29.41 -9.79
CA ASP A 16 22.17 30.22 -10.35
C ASP A 16 21.93 30.66 -11.80
N LYS A 17 21.04 29.96 -12.52
CA LYS A 17 20.77 30.17 -13.95
C LYS A 17 19.53 31.03 -14.22
N VAL A 18 18.68 31.26 -13.22
CA VAL A 18 17.38 31.93 -13.40
C VAL A 18 17.10 32.97 -12.32
N LYS A 19 16.26 33.95 -12.65
CA LYS A 19 15.87 35.01 -11.70
C LYS A 19 14.95 34.51 -10.59
N VAL A 20 14.08 33.53 -10.89
CA VAL A 20 13.06 33.03 -9.97
C VAL A 20 12.86 31.53 -10.17
N VAL A 21 12.78 30.78 -9.07
CA VAL A 21 12.48 29.34 -9.05
C VAL A 21 11.19 29.11 -8.27
N TYR A 22 10.27 28.34 -8.85
CA TYR A 22 9.04 27.89 -8.18
C TYR A 22 9.09 26.38 -7.95
N GLY A 23 8.76 25.94 -6.73
CA GLY A 23 8.70 24.53 -6.35
C GLY A 23 7.29 24.12 -5.96
N TYR A 24 6.74 23.08 -6.60
CA TYR A 24 5.43 22.52 -6.29
C TYR A 24 5.57 21.07 -5.86
N PHE A 25 5.02 20.75 -4.69
CA PHE A 25 5.02 19.39 -4.13
C PHE A 25 3.62 18.80 -4.27
N ASN A 26 3.48 17.72 -5.05
CA ASN A 26 2.19 17.08 -5.35
C ASN A 26 2.09 15.63 -4.81
N ASN A 27 2.94 15.27 -3.86
CA ASN A 27 2.90 13.96 -3.20
C ASN A 27 1.82 13.94 -2.10
N HIS A 28 0.57 14.14 -2.48
CA HIS A 28 -0.57 14.35 -1.56
C HIS A 28 -1.10 13.06 -0.87
N PHE A 29 -0.39 11.94 -0.96
CA PHE A 29 -0.78 10.79 -0.15
C PHE A 29 -0.41 11.10 1.33
N HIS A 30 -1.38 11.05 2.25
CA HIS A 30 -1.23 11.36 3.69
C HIS A 30 -0.75 12.77 4.11
N GLY A 31 -0.76 13.77 3.21
CA GLY A 31 -0.44 15.17 3.57
C GLY A 31 1.06 15.51 3.62
N TYR A 32 1.93 14.60 3.16
CA TYR A 32 3.39 14.78 3.17
C TYR A 32 3.91 15.91 2.27
N ALA A 33 3.10 16.45 1.36
CA ALA A 33 3.50 17.56 0.50
C ALA A 33 3.91 18.81 1.28
N VAL A 34 3.18 19.12 2.36
CA VAL A 34 3.47 20.28 3.22
C VAL A 34 4.77 20.07 3.99
N GLU A 35 4.95 18.87 4.54
CA GLU A 35 6.17 18.51 5.26
C GLU A 35 7.40 18.56 4.35
N ASN A 36 7.36 17.91 3.18
CA ASN A 36 8.47 17.86 2.25
C ASN A 36 8.86 19.25 1.74
N CYS A 37 7.87 20.12 1.48
CA CYS A 37 8.12 21.51 1.10
C CYS A 37 8.91 22.25 2.19
N LEU A 38 8.47 22.15 3.45
CA LEU A 38 9.14 22.78 4.59
C LEU A 38 10.54 22.18 4.83
N GLN A 39 10.71 20.86 4.67
CA GLN A 39 12.02 20.21 4.78
C GLN A 39 13.01 20.68 3.70
N VAL A 40 12.57 20.81 2.44
CA VAL A 40 13.42 21.35 1.36
C VAL A 40 13.76 22.82 1.60
N LEU A 41 12.81 23.64 2.06
CA LEU A 41 13.09 25.03 2.45
C LEU A 41 14.13 25.12 3.58
N LYS A 42 14.07 24.20 4.56
CA LYS A 42 15.08 24.07 5.63
C LYS A 42 16.45 23.74 5.05
N MET A 43 16.54 22.74 4.17
CA MET A 43 17.80 22.32 3.53
C MET A 43 18.41 23.41 2.65
N LEU A 44 17.57 24.23 2.02
CA LEU A 44 18.01 25.38 1.22
C LEU A 44 18.40 26.60 2.08
N GLY A 45 18.22 26.55 3.39
CA GLY A 45 18.45 27.68 4.30
C GLY A 45 17.48 28.84 4.10
N LYS A 46 16.30 28.59 3.51
CA LYS A 46 15.28 29.60 3.18
C LYS A 46 14.03 29.52 4.07
N LEU A 47 14.05 28.70 5.11
CA LEU A 47 12.92 28.50 6.00
C LEU A 47 12.70 29.72 6.92
N THR A 48 11.49 30.28 6.94
CA THR A 48 11.14 31.37 7.86
C THR A 48 10.87 30.86 9.28
N PRO A 49 10.91 31.73 10.32
CA PRO A 49 10.54 31.35 11.67
C PRO A 49 9.11 30.80 11.81
N GLU A 50 8.12 31.34 11.08
CA GLU A 50 6.77 30.77 11.11
C GLU A 50 6.72 29.38 10.46
N GLN A 51 7.46 29.20 9.35
CA GLN A 51 7.56 27.92 8.66
C GLN A 51 8.30 26.87 9.49
N ALA A 52 9.29 27.26 10.29
CA ALA A 52 9.97 26.39 11.23
C ALA A 52 9.01 25.87 12.31
N LYS A 53 8.19 26.76 12.90
CA LYS A 53 7.13 26.36 13.84
C LYS A 53 6.10 25.45 13.19
N ALA A 54 5.73 25.71 11.95
CA ALA A 54 4.81 24.84 11.20
C ALA A 54 5.41 23.44 10.99
N LEU A 55 6.70 23.36 10.61
CA LEU A 55 7.41 22.09 10.45
C LEU A 55 7.47 21.30 11.77
N GLU A 56 7.80 21.97 12.88
CA GLU A 56 7.83 21.36 14.21
C GLU A 56 6.44 20.83 14.63
N LYS A 57 5.38 21.59 14.35
CA LYS A 57 4.00 21.16 14.61
C LYS A 57 3.60 19.92 13.81
N VAL A 58 4.00 19.85 12.55
CA VAL A 58 3.74 18.70 11.68
C VAL A 58 4.53 17.47 12.16
N GLN A 59 5.82 17.64 12.46
CA GLN A 59 6.67 16.55 12.94
C GLN A 59 6.20 16.02 14.30
N SER A 60 5.90 16.90 15.26
CA SER A 60 5.37 16.51 16.58
C SER A 60 4.02 15.81 16.48
N TYR A 61 3.16 16.19 15.53
CA TYR A 61 1.93 15.46 15.26
C TYR A 61 2.21 14.03 14.79
N TYR A 62 3.11 13.81 13.84
CA TYR A 62 3.45 12.46 13.38
C TYR A 62 4.12 11.62 14.49
N THR A 63 5.06 12.19 15.24
CA THR A 63 5.67 11.52 16.40
C THR A 63 4.61 11.19 17.48
N SER A 64 3.61 12.06 17.68
CA SER A 64 2.49 11.80 18.60
C SER A 64 1.53 10.71 18.11
N LEU A 65 1.45 10.48 16.79
CA LEU A 65 0.70 9.36 16.22
C LEU A 65 1.45 8.03 16.40
N GLU A 66 2.77 8.04 16.25
CA GLU A 66 3.63 6.86 16.44
C GLU A 66 3.77 6.47 17.92
N SER A 67 3.72 7.44 18.83
CA SER A 67 3.88 7.24 20.29
C SER A 67 2.58 7.02 21.07
N LYS A 68 1.41 7.17 20.43
CA LYS A 68 0.17 6.72 21.06
C LYS A 68 0.20 5.20 21.12
N PRO A 69 0.09 4.56 22.29
CA PRO A 69 -0.26 3.16 22.31
C PRO A 69 -1.55 3.04 21.50
N VAL A 70 -1.53 2.21 20.46
CA VAL A 70 -2.75 1.82 19.76
C VAL A 70 -3.59 1.15 20.84
N VAL A 71 -4.48 1.92 21.47
CA VAL A 71 -5.54 1.34 22.29
C VAL A 71 -6.33 0.56 21.27
N GLU A 72 -6.08 -0.75 21.20
CA GLU A 72 -6.79 -1.68 20.35
C GLU A 72 -8.26 -1.61 20.76
N ARG A 73 -9.02 -0.74 20.10
CA ARG A 73 -10.45 -0.84 20.10
C ARG A 73 -10.75 -2.10 19.31
N PRO A 74 -11.36 -3.12 19.91
CA PRO A 74 -11.74 -4.31 19.16
C PRO A 74 -12.60 -3.84 17.99
N SER A 75 -12.14 -4.06 16.77
CA SER A 75 -12.98 -3.80 15.60
C SER A 75 -14.08 -4.85 15.58
N LEU A 76 -15.26 -4.52 15.05
CA LEU A 76 -16.33 -5.51 14.82
C LEU A 76 -15.82 -6.74 14.04
N GLU A 77 -14.78 -6.57 13.22
CA GLU A 77 -14.11 -7.65 12.49
C GLU A 77 -13.48 -8.71 13.41
N MET A 78 -13.00 -8.34 14.61
CA MET A 78 -12.40 -9.29 15.57
C MET A 78 -13.40 -10.28 16.17
N PHE A 79 -14.70 -9.98 16.14
CA PHE A 79 -15.75 -10.87 16.66
C PHE A 79 -16.43 -11.69 15.57
N VAL A 80 -15.99 -11.57 14.31
CA VAL A 80 -16.53 -12.36 13.21
C VAL A 80 -15.91 -13.74 13.26
N ASP A 81 -16.72 -14.76 13.52
CA ASP A 81 -16.31 -16.15 13.34
C ASP A 81 -16.14 -16.46 11.85
N VAL A 82 -14.94 -16.26 11.35
CA VAL A 82 -14.57 -16.54 9.95
C VAL A 82 -14.50 -18.03 9.63
N SER A 83 -14.54 -18.91 10.64
CA SER A 83 -14.49 -20.37 10.44
C SER A 83 -15.75 -20.92 9.75
N GLN A 84 -16.85 -20.19 9.82
CA GLN A 84 -18.14 -20.56 9.23
C GLN A 84 -18.44 -19.84 7.91
N LEU A 85 -17.58 -18.91 7.48
CA LEU A 85 -17.82 -18.14 6.26
C LEU A 85 -17.46 -18.95 5.01
N SER A 86 -18.32 -18.84 4.00
CA SER A 86 -18.08 -19.34 2.65
C SER A 86 -16.98 -18.56 1.93
N PHE A 87 -16.41 -19.15 0.87
CA PHE A 87 -15.41 -18.48 0.03
C PHE A 87 -15.85 -17.09 -0.45
N ASP A 88 -17.06 -16.95 -1.02
CA ASP A 88 -17.56 -15.65 -1.52
C ASP A 88 -17.70 -14.61 -0.38
N SER A 89 -18.14 -15.05 0.80
CA SER A 89 -18.26 -14.20 1.98
C SER A 89 -16.90 -13.71 2.49
N LEU A 90 -15.89 -14.59 2.49
CA LEU A 90 -14.52 -14.26 2.87
C LEU A 90 -13.88 -13.31 1.87
N LEU A 91 -13.99 -13.60 0.57
CA LEU A 91 -13.40 -12.78 -0.47
C LEU A 91 -13.94 -11.35 -0.42
N LYS A 92 -15.26 -11.18 -0.24
CA LYS A 92 -15.94 -9.87 -0.12
C LYS A 92 -15.46 -9.02 1.07
N ARG A 93 -14.76 -9.59 2.06
CA ARG A 93 -14.10 -8.80 3.12
C ARG A 93 -12.88 -8.02 2.63
N PHE A 94 -12.30 -8.46 1.52
CA PHE A 94 -11.09 -7.87 0.95
C PHE A 94 -11.34 -7.17 -0.38
N ILE A 95 -12.46 -7.38 -1.05
CA ILE A 95 -12.74 -6.77 -2.35
C ILE A 95 -14.14 -6.17 -2.39
N ASP A 96 -14.26 -4.95 -2.93
CA ASP A 96 -15.57 -4.34 -3.15
C ASP A 96 -16.28 -4.92 -4.38
N GLU A 97 -17.61 -4.75 -4.43
CA GLU A 97 -18.45 -5.26 -5.52
C GLU A 97 -18.00 -4.80 -6.92
N PRO A 98 -17.68 -3.52 -7.17
CA PRO A 98 -17.13 -3.10 -8.46
C PRO A 98 -15.84 -3.82 -8.87
N ARG A 99 -14.90 -4.03 -7.95
CA ARG A 99 -13.66 -4.76 -8.20
C ARG A 99 -13.89 -6.25 -8.38
N LEU A 100 -14.78 -6.86 -7.60
CA LEU A 100 -15.14 -8.27 -7.73
C LEU A 100 -15.81 -8.58 -9.07
N LYS A 101 -16.74 -7.73 -9.52
CA LYS A 101 -17.34 -7.84 -10.85
C LYS A 101 -16.29 -7.77 -11.97
N ARG A 102 -15.27 -6.92 -11.82
CA ARG A 102 -14.15 -6.85 -12.77
C ARG A 102 -13.23 -8.06 -12.67
N ALA A 103 -13.01 -8.60 -11.47
CA ALA A 103 -12.23 -9.83 -11.27
C ALA A 103 -12.86 -11.01 -12.00
N LYS A 104 -14.18 -11.21 -11.85
CA LYS A 104 -14.96 -12.26 -12.54
C LYS A 104 -14.95 -12.14 -14.07
N ARG A 105 -14.65 -10.96 -14.62
CA ARG A 105 -14.55 -10.72 -16.08
C ARG A 105 -13.18 -11.05 -16.67
N ILE A 106 -12.15 -11.20 -15.84
CA ILE A 106 -10.82 -11.63 -16.31
C ILE A 106 -10.94 -13.11 -16.70
N LYS A 107 -10.60 -13.44 -17.94
CA LYS A 107 -10.68 -14.81 -18.45
C LYS A 107 -9.66 -15.71 -17.77
N ASP A 108 -9.94 -17.00 -17.68
CA ASP A 108 -8.99 -17.97 -17.11
C ASP A 108 -7.68 -18.04 -17.90
N ALA A 109 -7.74 -17.82 -19.22
CA ALA A 109 -6.55 -17.75 -20.07
C ALA A 109 -5.65 -16.52 -19.83
N GLU A 110 -6.14 -15.51 -19.10
CA GLU A 110 -5.36 -14.30 -18.78
C GLU A 110 -4.56 -14.41 -17.49
N ILE A 111 -4.78 -15.48 -16.71
CA ILE A 111 -4.05 -15.78 -15.48
C ILE A 111 -3.21 -17.05 -15.69
N SER A 112 -1.94 -16.98 -15.28
CA SER A 112 -1.04 -18.12 -15.20
C SER A 112 -0.62 -18.27 -13.74
N ILE A 113 -0.93 -19.40 -13.13
CA ILE A 113 -0.47 -19.71 -11.77
C ILE A 113 0.83 -20.50 -11.92
N GLU A 114 1.94 -19.86 -11.56
CA GLU A 114 3.30 -20.37 -11.79
C GLU A 114 3.77 -21.28 -10.65
N ARG A 115 3.37 -20.95 -9.42
CA ARG A 115 3.70 -21.73 -8.22
C ARG A 115 2.56 -21.69 -7.22
N VAL A 116 2.19 -22.85 -6.68
CA VAL A 116 1.33 -22.98 -5.49
C VAL A 116 2.03 -23.91 -4.51
N SER A 117 2.32 -23.41 -3.31
CA SER A 117 2.93 -24.16 -2.23
C SER A 117 2.41 -23.65 -0.90
N ASP A 118 2.81 -24.29 0.21
CA ASP A 118 2.44 -23.84 1.56
C ASP A 118 3.21 -22.58 2.00
N LYS A 119 4.28 -22.23 1.29
CA LYS A 119 5.11 -21.04 1.59
C LYS A 119 4.79 -19.86 0.70
N THR A 120 4.53 -20.11 -0.58
CA THR A 120 4.42 -19.04 -1.57
C THR A 120 3.43 -19.42 -2.68
N ILE A 121 2.68 -18.44 -3.13
CA ILE A 121 1.91 -18.48 -4.38
C ILE A 121 2.44 -17.40 -5.32
N GLU A 122 2.76 -17.81 -6.53
CA GLU A 122 3.22 -16.92 -7.60
C GLU A 122 2.29 -17.08 -8.79
N ALA A 123 1.80 -15.96 -9.31
CA ALA A 123 0.93 -15.93 -10.47
C ALA A 123 1.20 -14.68 -11.30
N ARG A 124 0.89 -14.77 -12.59
CA ARG A 124 0.87 -13.65 -13.51
C ARG A 124 -0.52 -13.44 -14.07
N ILE A 125 -0.93 -12.18 -14.20
CA ILE A 125 -2.13 -11.81 -14.94
C ILE A 125 -1.71 -10.82 -16.02
N ARG A 126 -1.69 -11.26 -17.28
CA ARG A 126 -1.09 -10.51 -18.40
C ARG A 126 0.36 -10.11 -18.07
N GLU A 127 0.67 -8.82 -18.04
CA GLU A 127 1.97 -8.26 -17.68
C GLU A 127 2.22 -8.11 -16.17
N TYR A 128 1.20 -8.33 -15.32
CA TYR A 128 1.29 -8.08 -13.88
C TYR A 128 1.68 -9.31 -13.09
N HIS A 129 2.50 -9.12 -12.05
CA HIS A 129 3.00 -10.17 -11.16
C HIS A 129 2.27 -10.14 -9.83
N ILE A 130 1.84 -11.30 -9.32
CA ILE A 130 1.28 -11.46 -7.98
C ILE A 130 2.14 -12.47 -7.23
N VAL A 131 2.65 -12.07 -6.07
CA VAL A 131 3.32 -12.97 -5.14
C VAL A 131 2.63 -12.87 -3.78
N ILE A 132 2.16 -14.01 -3.27
CA ILE A 132 1.66 -14.14 -1.89
C ILE A 132 2.68 -14.98 -1.14
N ASP A 133 3.48 -14.32 -0.31
CA ASP A 133 4.42 -14.94 0.60
C ASP A 133 3.71 -15.25 1.93
N LEU A 134 3.36 -16.53 2.13
CA LEU A 134 2.64 -17.04 3.29
C LEU A 134 3.55 -17.16 4.53
N GLU A 135 4.87 -17.25 4.33
CA GLU A 135 5.88 -17.38 5.38
C GLU A 135 6.18 -16.01 6.00
N ASN A 136 6.39 -15.00 5.16
CA ASN A 136 6.67 -13.62 5.60
C ASN A 136 5.40 -12.75 5.72
N GLN A 137 4.21 -13.30 5.43
CA GLN A 137 2.93 -12.60 5.46
C GLN A 137 2.93 -11.34 4.56
N VAL A 138 3.46 -11.46 3.34
CA VAL A 138 3.56 -10.34 2.39
C VAL A 138 2.79 -10.65 1.12
N ILE A 139 2.02 -9.67 0.62
CA ILE A 139 1.42 -9.71 -0.71
C ILE A 139 2.05 -8.63 -1.58
N LEU A 140 2.66 -9.05 -2.69
CA LEU A 140 3.30 -8.20 -3.67
C LEU A 140 2.50 -8.20 -4.97
N HIS A 141 2.29 -7.00 -5.53
CA HIS A 141 1.66 -6.85 -6.84
C HIS A 141 2.02 -5.50 -7.48
N ASP A 142 1.97 -5.40 -8.81
CA ASP A 142 2.44 -4.25 -9.61
C ASP A 142 1.34 -3.54 -10.42
N CYS A 143 0.05 -3.91 -10.29
CA CYS A 143 -0.99 -3.20 -11.05
C CYS A 143 -1.29 -1.80 -10.52
N ALA A 144 -1.73 -0.91 -11.41
CA ALA A 144 -2.06 0.49 -11.06
C ALA A 144 -3.18 0.64 -10.00
N ASP A 145 -4.11 -0.31 -9.89
CA ASP A 145 -5.16 -0.29 -8.85
C ASP A 145 -4.60 -0.73 -7.47
N TRP A 146 -3.48 -1.44 -7.44
CA TRP A 146 -2.90 -2.01 -6.21
C TRP A 146 -2.45 -0.94 -5.23
N SER A 147 -1.79 0.12 -5.72
CA SER A 147 -1.35 1.25 -4.89
C SER A 147 -2.50 1.90 -4.11
N ARG A 148 -3.72 1.87 -4.65
CA ARG A 148 -4.94 2.38 -4.00
C ARG A 148 -5.53 1.39 -2.99
N CYS A 149 -5.22 0.11 -3.13
CA CYS A 149 -5.71 -0.99 -2.30
C CYS A 149 -4.83 -1.24 -1.06
N ILE A 150 -3.52 -1.05 -1.17
CA ILE A 150 -2.53 -1.22 -0.09
C ILE A 150 -2.94 -0.54 1.23
N PRO A 151 -3.31 0.77 1.27
CA PRO A 151 -3.54 1.49 2.53
C PRO A 151 -4.73 0.97 3.32
N ARG A 152 -5.66 0.29 2.64
CA ARG A 152 -6.87 -0.31 3.24
C ARG A 152 -6.73 -1.82 3.43
N LYS A 153 -5.60 -2.42 3.04
CA LYS A 153 -5.40 -3.88 2.93
C LYS A 153 -6.55 -4.56 2.19
N MET A 154 -6.95 -3.95 1.08
CA MET A 154 -7.97 -4.47 0.16
C MET A 154 -7.29 -5.12 -1.05
N PHE A 155 -8.06 -5.88 -1.83
CA PHE A 155 -7.64 -6.51 -3.06
C PHE A 155 -8.10 -5.72 -4.27
N CYS A 156 -7.23 -5.67 -5.28
CA CYS A 156 -7.61 -5.25 -6.62
C CYS A 156 -8.34 -6.39 -7.35
N LYS A 157 -8.80 -6.12 -8.58
CA LYS A 157 -9.43 -7.14 -9.43
C LYS A 157 -8.54 -8.35 -9.74
N HIS A 158 -7.20 -8.18 -9.76
CA HIS A 158 -6.26 -9.25 -10.09
C HIS A 158 -6.10 -10.25 -8.96
N LEU A 159 -5.93 -9.79 -7.72
CA LEU A 159 -5.95 -10.67 -6.55
C LEU A 159 -7.31 -11.36 -6.41
N GLY A 160 -8.41 -10.62 -6.65
CA GLY A 160 -9.73 -11.23 -6.72
C GLY A 160 -9.80 -12.37 -7.75
N LYS A 161 -9.22 -12.18 -8.94
CA LYS A 161 -9.16 -13.22 -9.96
C LYS A 161 -8.28 -14.41 -9.53
N LEU A 162 -7.12 -14.16 -8.91
CA LEU A 162 -6.26 -15.21 -8.40
C LEU A 162 -7.01 -16.12 -7.43
N PHE A 163 -7.69 -15.56 -6.42
CA PHE A 163 -8.48 -16.36 -5.47
C PHE A 163 -9.68 -17.08 -6.11
N LEU A 164 -10.23 -16.55 -7.19
CA LEU A 164 -11.27 -17.23 -7.99
C LEU A 164 -10.72 -18.39 -8.85
N SER A 165 -9.41 -18.42 -9.11
CA SER A 165 -8.76 -19.42 -9.96
C SER A 165 -7.95 -20.46 -9.17
N LEU A 166 -7.63 -20.20 -7.92
CA LEU A 166 -7.05 -21.18 -7.00
C LEU A 166 -8.09 -22.21 -6.56
N PRO A 167 -7.66 -23.42 -6.12
CA PRO A 167 -8.56 -24.36 -5.46
C PRO A 167 -9.29 -23.70 -4.29
N GLU A 168 -10.60 -23.90 -4.21
CA GLU A 168 -11.47 -23.20 -3.24
C GLU A 168 -10.99 -23.37 -1.79
N GLU A 169 -10.60 -24.59 -1.41
CA GLU A 169 -10.06 -24.92 -0.09
C GLU A 169 -8.81 -24.08 0.25
N LYS A 170 -7.87 -23.98 -0.70
CA LYS A 170 -6.65 -23.19 -0.53
C LYS A 170 -6.95 -21.70 -0.44
N SER A 171 -7.89 -21.21 -1.25
CA SER A 171 -8.37 -19.83 -1.17
C SER A 171 -8.99 -19.52 0.19
N ILE A 172 -9.86 -20.38 0.71
CA ILE A 172 -10.49 -20.21 2.03
C ILE A 172 -9.43 -20.19 3.14
N GLU A 173 -8.49 -21.13 3.13
CA GLU A 173 -7.39 -21.21 4.09
C GLU A 173 -6.62 -19.88 4.16
N ILE A 174 -6.19 -19.38 3.02
CA ILE A 174 -5.37 -18.17 2.91
C ILE A 174 -6.18 -16.92 3.28
N LEU A 175 -7.41 -16.79 2.79
CA LEU A 175 -8.27 -15.66 3.13
C LEU A 175 -8.56 -15.58 4.63
N ARG A 176 -8.76 -16.73 5.29
CA ARG A 176 -8.91 -16.81 6.75
C ARG A 176 -7.63 -16.39 7.46
N LYS A 177 -6.47 -16.89 7.03
CA LYS A 177 -5.17 -16.50 7.60
C LYS A 177 -4.95 -14.99 7.47
N ILE A 178 -5.13 -14.42 6.28
CA ILE A 178 -5.01 -12.97 6.05
C ILE A 178 -6.02 -12.19 6.89
N PHE A 179 -7.24 -12.70 7.10
CA PHE A 179 -8.25 -12.00 7.90
C PHE A 179 -7.90 -11.98 9.38
N SER A 180 -7.60 -13.14 9.96
CA SER A 180 -7.26 -13.29 11.37
C SER A 180 -5.97 -12.56 11.74
N GLU A 181 -5.00 -12.54 10.83
CA GLU A 181 -3.69 -11.94 11.04
C GLU A 181 -3.53 -10.59 10.31
N LYS A 182 -4.64 -9.97 9.87
CA LYS A 182 -4.65 -8.80 8.95
C LYS A 182 -3.70 -7.68 9.36
N LYS A 183 -3.49 -7.48 10.66
CA LYS A 183 -2.54 -6.50 11.21
C LYS A 183 -1.10 -6.78 10.78
N TYR A 184 -0.68 -8.05 10.78
CA TYR A 184 0.69 -8.50 10.50
C TYR A 184 0.99 -8.66 9.01
N TRP A 185 -0.06 -8.78 8.18
CA TRP A 185 0.11 -8.89 6.73
C TRP A 185 0.54 -7.57 6.09
N GLU A 186 1.60 -7.59 5.29
CA GLU A 186 2.08 -6.44 4.53
C GLU A 186 1.61 -6.49 3.08
N PHE A 187 1.16 -5.35 2.56
CA PHE A 187 0.74 -5.20 1.17
C PHE A 187 1.71 -4.22 0.52
N LYS A 188 2.51 -4.69 -0.44
CA LYS A 188 3.61 -3.90 -1.01
C LYS A 188 3.56 -3.93 -2.54
N PRO A 189 4.06 -2.88 -3.22
CA PRO A 189 4.29 -2.95 -4.66
C PRO A 189 5.29 -4.06 -4.98
N TYR A 190 5.08 -4.76 -6.10
CA TYR A 190 6.11 -5.64 -6.65
C TYR A 190 7.13 -4.76 -7.40
N ALA A 191 8.22 -4.43 -6.73
CA ALA A 191 9.42 -3.91 -7.38
C ALA A 191 10.24 -5.15 -7.75
N GLY A 192 10.26 -5.52 -9.04
CA GLY A 192 11.06 -6.66 -9.50
C GLY A 192 12.50 -6.58 -8.97
N PHE A 193 13.05 -7.72 -8.57
CA PHE A 193 14.47 -7.85 -8.28
C PHE A 193 15.28 -7.90 -9.58
#